data_AF-A0A958XF73-F1
#
_entry.id   AF-A0A958XF73-F1
#
_cell.length_a   1.000
_cell.length_b   1.000
_cell.length_c   1.000
_cell.angle_alpha   90.00
_cell.angle_beta   90.00
_cell.angle_gamma   90.00
#
_symmetry.space_group_name_H-M   'P 1'
#
loop_
_entity.id
_entity.type
_entity.pdbx_description
1 polymer ?
#
loop_
_entity_poly.entity_id
_entity_poly.type
_entity_poly.pdbx_seq_one_letter_code
_entity_poly.pdbx_strand_id
1 'polypeptide(L)'
;MNIHYTFSIILTLAHIILLNAQLDTIHWLPPMHARDEWGPQYLYLSTPEKTPFLVTIRDGAGNILDTLTISNTQPQRYGGLGNSNDS
;
A
#
# COMPACT_ATOMS: atom_id res chain seq x y z
N MET A 1 30.02 -32.19 19.72
CA MET A 1 29.33 -30.92 19.39
C MET A 1 28.43 -30.58 20.57
N ASN A 2 28.66 -29.45 21.25
CA ASN A 2 28.05 -29.22 22.57
C ASN A 2 26.54 -28.94 22.43
N ILE A 3 25.73 -29.78 23.08
CA ILE A 3 24.27 -29.79 22.99
C ILE A 3 23.63 -28.41 23.28
N HIS A 4 24.32 -27.60 24.10
CA HIS A 4 23.91 -26.25 24.46
C HIS A 4 23.93 -25.27 23.27
N TYR A 5 24.91 -25.37 22.38
CA TYR A 5 24.99 -24.47 21.21
C TYR A 5 23.97 -24.85 20.14
N THR A 6 23.70 -26.15 19.95
CA THR A 6 22.67 -26.63 19.02
C THR A 6 21.27 -26.18 19.43
N PHE A 7 20.95 -26.17 20.72
CA PHE A 7 19.66 -25.68 21.20
C PHE A 7 19.49 -24.17 20.95
N SER A 8 20.54 -23.38 21.22
CA SER A 8 20.53 -21.93 20.99
C SER A 8 20.37 -21.54 19.52
N ILE A 9 21.01 -22.29 18.61
CA ILE A 9 20.91 -22.09 17.16
C ILE A 9 19.50 -22.41 16.65
N ILE A 10 18.90 -23.52 17.10
CA ILE A 10 17.53 -23.89 16.71
C ILE A 10 16.53 -22.83 17.19
N LEU A 11 16.71 -22.33 18.41
CA LEU A 11 15.84 -21.30 18.99
C LEU A 11 15.92 -19.97 18.23
N THR A 12 17.12 -19.58 17.80
CA THR A 12 17.31 -18.37 16.99
C THR A 12 16.73 -18.54 15.58
N LEU A 13 16.95 -19.68 14.92
CA LEU A 13 16.36 -19.98 13.60
C LEU A 13 14.82 -20.00 13.63
N ALA A 14 14.23 -20.50 14.71
CA ALA A 14 12.77 -20.50 14.90
C ALA A 14 12.18 -19.09 15.13
N HIS A 15 12.96 -18.11 15.58
CA HIS A 15 12.49 -16.73 15.75
C HIS A 15 12.46 -15.93 14.44
N ILE A 16 13.38 -16.22 13.50
CA ILE A 16 13.53 -15.45 12.26
C ILE A 16 12.34 -15.67 11.31
N ILE A 17 11.70 -16.84 11.36
CA ILE A 17 10.54 -17.19 10.53
C ILE A 17 9.25 -16.41 10.89
N LEU A 18 9.24 -15.69 12.02
CA LEU A 18 8.10 -14.86 12.44
C LEU A 18 8.27 -13.37 12.09
N LEU A 19 9.40 -13.00 11.49
CA LEU A 19 9.67 -11.61 11.12
C LEU A 19 8.92 -11.26 9.84
N ASN A 20 7.97 -10.33 9.93
CA ASN A 20 7.39 -9.68 8.77
C ASN A 20 8.19 -8.39 8.50
N ALA A 21 8.64 -8.20 7.26
CA ALA A 21 9.18 -6.90 6.86
C ALA A 21 8.03 -5.91 6.70
N GLN A 22 8.20 -4.69 7.23
CA GLN A 22 7.21 -3.63 7.05
C GLN A 22 7.24 -3.14 5.60
N LEU A 23 6.10 -3.24 4.91
CA LEU A 23 5.86 -2.48 3.68
C LEU A 23 5.66 -1.00 4.02
N ASP A 24 6.06 -0.11 3.12
CA ASP A 24 5.85 1.33 3.31
C ASP A 24 4.38 1.64 3.64
N THR A 25 4.18 2.56 4.59
CA THR A 25 2.86 2.89 5.16
C THR A 25 2.31 4.19 4.58
N ILE A 26 3.18 5.08 4.08
CA ILE A 26 2.77 6.38 3.53
C ILE A 26 3.55 6.66 2.26
N HIS A 27 2.82 6.80 1.15
CA HIS A 27 3.40 7.17 -0.13
C HIS A 27 2.98 8.59 -0.53
N TRP A 28 3.95 9.48 -0.73
CA TRP A 28 3.72 10.81 -1.25
C TRP A 28 3.89 10.81 -2.77
N LEU A 29 2.81 11.14 -3.47
CA LEU A 29 2.85 11.36 -4.90
C LEU A 29 3.17 12.83 -5.19
N PRO A 30 3.94 13.14 -6.25
CA PRO A 30 4.11 14.52 -6.68
C PRO A 30 2.75 15.11 -7.12
N PRO A 31 2.64 16.45 -7.21
CA PRO A 31 1.43 17.09 -7.71
C PRO A 31 0.97 16.49 -9.04
N MET A 32 -0.26 16.00 -9.07
CA MET A 32 -0.90 15.47 -10.27
C MET A 32 -1.86 16.53 -10.81
N HIS A 33 -1.68 16.91 -12.08
CA HIS A 33 -2.58 17.81 -12.77
C HIS A 33 -3.32 17.03 -13.86
N ALA A 34 -4.64 16.97 -13.75
CA ALA A 34 -5.46 16.48 -14.85
C ALA A 34 -5.33 17.40 -16.06
N ARG A 35 -5.27 16.78 -17.23
CA ARG A 35 -5.40 17.45 -18.53
C ARG A 35 -6.51 16.76 -19.29
N ASP A 36 -7.53 17.52 -19.66
CA ASP A 36 -8.73 16.99 -20.34
C ASP A 36 -8.37 16.36 -21.70
N GLU A 37 -7.32 16.85 -22.35
CA GLU A 37 -6.89 16.44 -23.70
C GLU A 37 -6.35 14.98 -23.78
N TRP A 38 -6.07 14.32 -22.64
CA TRP A 38 -5.41 13.01 -22.59
C TRP A 38 -6.30 11.90 -21.98
N GLY A 39 -7.59 12.20 -21.80
CA GLY A 39 -8.55 11.28 -21.20
C GLY A 39 -8.43 11.16 -19.67
N PRO A 40 -9.28 10.33 -19.05
CA PRO A 40 -9.39 10.29 -17.61
C PRO A 40 -8.15 9.68 -16.95
N GLN A 41 -7.68 10.32 -15.88
CA GLN A 41 -6.49 9.93 -15.13
C GLN A 41 -6.88 9.23 -13.82
N TYR A 42 -6.16 8.18 -13.48
CA TYR A 42 -6.48 7.37 -12.29
C TYR A 42 -5.21 7.00 -11.52
N LEU A 43 -5.34 6.94 -10.20
CA LEU A 43 -4.39 6.26 -9.34
C LEU A 43 -4.79 4.78 -9.26
N TYR A 44 -3.88 3.87 -9.60
CA TYR A 44 -4.07 2.44 -9.45
C TYR A 44 -3.39 1.96 -8.17
N LEU A 45 -4.15 1.41 -7.23
CA LEU A 45 -3.67 0.95 -5.94
C LEU A 45 -3.66 -0.58 -5.92
N SER A 46 -2.47 -1.14 -5.71
CA SER A 46 -2.26 -2.58 -5.56
C SER A 46 -1.24 -2.85 -4.47
N THR A 47 -1.31 -4.03 -3.88
CA THR A 47 -0.45 -4.45 -2.78
C THR A 47 -0.15 -5.94 -2.90
N PRO A 48 1.01 -6.43 -2.45
CA PRO A 48 1.25 -7.87 -2.31
C PRO A 48 0.49 -8.48 -1.12
N GLU A 49 -0.02 -7.65 -0.21
CA GLU A 49 -0.69 -8.08 1.02
C GLU A 49 -1.99 -8.82 0.74
N LYS A 50 -2.15 -10.00 1.34
CA LYS A 50 -3.33 -10.84 1.14
C LYS A 50 -4.49 -10.40 2.03
N THR A 51 -4.20 -9.91 3.22
CA THR A 51 -5.20 -9.47 4.20
C THR A 51 -5.75 -8.10 3.76
N PRO A 52 -7.06 -7.96 3.54
CA PRO A 52 -7.62 -6.65 3.16
C PRO A 52 -7.40 -5.60 4.25
N PHE A 53 -7.02 -4.39 3.83
CA PHE A 53 -6.84 -3.25 4.71
C PHE A 53 -7.30 -1.95 4.07
N LEU A 54 -7.55 -0.94 4.91
CA LEU A 54 -7.98 0.39 4.50
C LEU A 54 -6.79 1.25 4.09
N VAL A 55 -6.91 1.91 2.93
CA VAL A 55 -6.01 2.95 2.45
C VAL A 55 -6.77 4.25 2.38
N THR A 56 -6.28 5.28 3.08
CA THR A 56 -6.86 6.63 3.05
C THR A 56 -6.07 7.50 2.08
N ILE A 57 -6.77 8.05 1.08
CA ILE A 57 -6.20 9.00 0.12
C ILE A 57 -6.43 10.41 0.65
N ARG A 58 -5.37 11.23 0.64
CA ARG A 58 -5.40 12.62 1.10
C ARG A 58 -4.84 13.57 0.06
N ASP A 59 -5.33 14.81 0.06
CA ASP A 59 -4.72 15.89 -0.71
C ASP A 59 -3.46 16.46 0.00
N GLY A 60 -2.77 17.38 -0.67
CA GLY A 60 -1.58 18.05 -0.10
C GLY A 60 -1.86 18.93 1.13
N ALA A 61 -3.13 19.25 1.42
CA ALA A 61 -3.56 19.95 2.63
C ALA A 61 -3.96 18.99 3.77
N GLY A 62 -3.97 17.67 3.51
CA GLY A 62 -4.29 16.63 4.48
C GLY A 62 -5.77 16.24 4.56
N ASN A 63 -6.63 16.82 3.72
CA ASN A 63 -8.05 16.47 3.64
C ASN A 63 -8.21 15.06 3.07
N ILE A 64 -9.17 14.29 3.59
CA ILE A 64 -9.47 12.95 3.07
C ILE A 64 -10.26 13.10 1.77
N LEU A 65 -9.73 12.51 0.70
CA LEU A 65 -10.40 12.43 -0.60
C LEU A 65 -11.20 11.14 -0.72
N ASP A 66 -10.65 10.01 -0.25
CA ASP A 66 -11.30 8.71 -0.32
C ASP A 66 -10.71 7.72 0.71
N THR A 67 -11.41 6.61 0.97
CA THR A 67 -10.89 5.46 1.72
C THR A 67 -11.30 4.17 1.03
N LEU A 68 -10.30 3.39 0.64
CA LEU A 68 -10.46 2.18 -0.17
C LEU A 68 -9.98 0.95 0.61
N THR A 69 -10.72 -0.16 0.52
CA THR A 69 -10.24 -1.46 0.99
C THR A 69 -9.50 -2.16 -0.14
N ILE A 70 -8.21 -2.49 0.06
CA ILE A 70 -7.39 -3.16 -0.95
C ILE A 70 -6.74 -4.44 -0.42
N SER A 71 -6.47 -5.37 -1.34
CA SER A 71 -5.60 -6.53 -1.14
C SER A 71 -4.98 -6.96 -2.47
N ASN A 72 -4.11 -7.97 -2.46
CA ASN A 72 -3.52 -8.52 -3.69
C ASN A 72 -4.55 -9.13 -4.65
N THR A 73 -5.72 -9.53 -4.17
CA THR A 73 -6.85 -10.00 -5.00
C THR A 73 -7.87 -8.90 -5.30
N GLN A 74 -7.75 -7.74 -4.65
CA GLN A 74 -8.68 -6.62 -4.78
C GLN A 74 -7.91 -5.30 -4.96
N PRO A 75 -7.24 -5.10 -6.11
CA PRO A 75 -6.70 -3.80 -6.46
C PRO A 75 -7.84 -2.80 -6.73
N GLN A 76 -7.60 -1.52 -6.49
CA GLN A 76 -8.60 -0.46 -6.65
C GLN A 76 -8.09 0.68 -7.52
N ARG A 77 -9.01 1.44 -8.10
CA ARG A 77 -8.72 2.62 -8.93
C ARG A 77 -9.40 3.84 -8.35
N TYR A 78 -8.63 4.90 -8.11
CA TYR A 78 -9.16 6.20 -7.70
C TYR A 78 -9.08 7.19 -8.87
N GLY A 79 -10.22 7.77 -9.26
CA GLY A 79 -10.34 8.66 -10.42
C GLY A 79 -10.44 10.15 -10.09
N GLY A 80 -10.47 10.54 -8.81
CA GLY A 80 -10.64 11.94 -8.39
C GLY A 80 -9.38 12.79 -8.50
N LEU A 81 -8.56 12.57 -9.53
CA LEU A 81 -7.34 13.35 -9.83
C LEU A 81 -7.61 14.52 -10.79
N GLY A 82 -8.84 14.64 -11.32
CA GLY A 82 -9.25 15.63 -12.29
C GLY A 82 -10.68 16.12 -12.10
N ASN A 83 -11.04 17.16 -12.85
CA ASN A 83 -12.36 17.77 -12.81
C ASN A 83 -13.41 16.78 -13.34
N SER A 84 -14.37 16.37 -12.50
CA SER A 84 -15.43 15.42 -12.84
C SER A 84 -16.53 16.00 -13.76
N ASN A 85 -16.21 16.99 -14.58
CA ASN A 85 -17.16 17.70 -15.44
C ASN A 85 -17.11 17.27 -16.92
N ASP A 86 -16.35 16.24 -17.27
CA ASP A 86 -16.45 15.60 -18.59
C ASP A 86 -17.65 14.65 -18.59
N SER A 87 -18.79 15.16 -19.09
CA SER A 87 -19.97 14.37 -19.48
C SER A 87 -19.75 13.65 -20.80
#